data_AF-L7FP05-F1
#
_entry.id   AF-L7FP05-F1
#
_cell.length_a   1.000
_cell.length_b   1.000
_cell.length_c   1.000
_cell.angle_alpha   90.00
_cell.angle_beta   90.00
_cell.angle_gamma   90.00
#
_symmetry.space_group_name_H-M   'P 1'
#
loop_
_entity.id
_entity.type
_entity.pdbx_description
1 polymer ?
#
loop_
_entity_poly.entity_id
_entity_poly.type
_entity_poly.pdbx_seq_one_letter_code
_entity_poly.pdbx_strand_id
1 'polypeptide(L)'
;MRGLSGYHIMIVSKYLETIKDFINLELVCKKFGGNMEKFHFNPILLNSKTIRYFPNIETLHLWDVEDENFGNGFMMNTKEKVECENKGVLKKEFFRIIVWFDVDFETVDRNKSRNIEFKIVSYTQNDREKFGNVIPSSVTSIGDWCFGECSGLSGVTIPSSVTSIGKYCFYGCSSLSGVTIPSSVTYIGGGCFSECSSLSSVTIPSSVTYIGDRCFSRCSSLSSVTIPSSVRSIGIECFPSDTIVHRN
;
A
#
# COMPACT_ATOMS: atom_id res chain seq x y z
N MET A 1 7.59 35.01 -27.83
CA MET A 1 7.06 33.77 -27.24
C MET A 1 8.15 33.12 -26.40
N ARG A 2 7.96 32.91 -25.09
CA ARG A 2 8.90 32.13 -24.28
C ARG A 2 8.72 30.65 -24.67
N GLY A 3 9.64 30.10 -25.45
CA GLY A 3 9.55 28.71 -25.91
C GLY A 3 9.82 27.69 -24.78
N LEU A 4 9.27 26.48 -24.93
CA LEU A 4 9.44 25.35 -24.00
C LEU A 4 10.91 25.13 -23.60
N SER A 5 11.22 25.18 -22.31
CA SER A 5 12.57 24.90 -21.77
C SER A 5 12.75 23.42 -21.43
N GLY A 6 13.98 23.01 -21.07
CA GLY A 6 14.22 21.64 -20.60
C GLY A 6 13.38 21.24 -19.37
N TYR A 7 13.07 22.18 -18.48
CA TYR A 7 12.15 21.93 -17.36
C TYR A 7 10.72 21.61 -17.83
N HIS A 8 10.24 22.30 -18.87
CA HIS A 8 8.93 21.99 -19.44
C HIS A 8 8.93 20.58 -20.03
N ILE A 9 10.03 20.19 -20.67
CA ILE A 9 10.19 18.83 -21.19
C ILE A 9 10.18 17.80 -20.08
N MET A 10 10.87 18.00 -18.94
CA MET A 10 10.79 17.06 -17.82
C MET A 10 9.34 16.83 -17.35
N ILE A 11 8.50 17.86 -17.35
CA ILE A 11 7.08 17.74 -17.00
C ILE A 11 6.32 16.93 -18.05
N VAL A 12 6.59 17.15 -19.34
CA VAL A 12 5.95 16.41 -20.45
C VAL A 12 6.46 14.97 -20.54
N SER A 13 7.71 14.72 -20.16
CA SER A 13 8.36 13.41 -20.22
C SER A 13 7.67 12.34 -19.39
N LYS A 14 6.83 12.72 -18.41
CA LYS A 14 5.99 11.78 -17.65
C LYS A 14 4.96 11.03 -18.51
N TYR A 15 4.70 11.51 -19.73
CA TYR A 15 3.81 10.88 -20.70
C TYR A 15 4.57 10.03 -21.74
N LEU A 16 5.89 9.93 -21.63
CA LEU A 16 6.70 9.07 -22.49
C LEU A 16 6.79 7.69 -21.88
N GLU A 17 6.69 6.66 -22.71
CA GLU A 17 6.56 5.28 -22.25
C GLU A 17 7.88 4.50 -22.37
N THR A 18 8.71 4.86 -23.36
CA THR A 18 9.90 4.08 -23.71
C THR A 18 11.14 4.93 -23.81
N ILE A 19 12.31 4.31 -23.63
CA ILE A 19 13.59 4.98 -23.84
C ILE A 19 13.73 5.58 -25.25
N LYS A 20 13.06 4.99 -26.25
CA LYS A 20 13.09 5.47 -27.64
C LYS A 20 12.47 6.86 -27.76
N ASP A 21 11.44 7.15 -26.96
CA ASP A 21 10.78 8.45 -26.98
C ASP A 21 11.71 9.55 -26.45
N PHE A 22 12.47 9.26 -25.39
CA PHE A 22 13.49 10.16 -24.85
C PHE A 22 14.63 10.38 -25.84
N ILE A 23 15.14 9.31 -26.45
CA ILE A 23 16.19 9.39 -27.47
C ILE A 23 15.72 10.24 -28.66
N ASN A 24 14.52 9.98 -29.18
CA ASN A 24 13.94 10.75 -30.28
C ASN A 24 13.80 12.23 -29.91
N LEU A 25 13.38 12.53 -28.68
CA LEU A 25 13.22 13.91 -28.21
C LEU A 25 14.54 14.69 -28.21
N GLU A 26 15.62 14.08 -27.73
CA GLU A 26 16.95 14.73 -27.72
C GLU A 26 17.55 14.83 -29.13
N LEU A 27 17.36 13.81 -29.98
CA LEU A 27 17.91 13.80 -31.33
C LEU A 27 17.19 14.75 -32.29
N VAL A 28 15.86 14.87 -32.18
CA VAL A 28 15.05 15.71 -33.08
C VAL A 28 15.23 17.19 -32.77
N CYS A 29 15.45 17.56 -31.50
CA CYS A 29 15.60 18.95 -31.10
C CYS A 29 16.85 19.17 -30.24
N LYS A 30 17.90 19.76 -30.84
CA LYS A 30 19.16 20.10 -30.14
C LYS A 30 18.97 20.93 -28.87
N LYS A 31 17.87 21.69 -28.78
CA LYS A 31 17.50 22.46 -27.58
C LYS A 31 17.30 21.57 -26.35
N PHE A 32 16.95 20.30 -26.55
CA PHE A 32 16.71 19.31 -25.50
C PHE A 32 17.88 18.34 -25.35
N GLY A 33 19.03 18.59 -25.97
CA GLY A 33 20.23 17.81 -25.70
C GLY A 33 20.65 17.90 -24.23
N GLY A 34 21.05 16.77 -23.64
CA GLY A 34 21.45 16.68 -22.23
C GLY A 34 20.27 16.83 -21.26
N ASN A 35 19.04 16.60 -21.71
CA ASN A 35 17.89 16.68 -20.84
C ASN A 35 17.75 15.44 -19.95
N MET A 36 18.18 14.27 -20.42
CA MET A 36 18.22 13.04 -19.63
C MET A 36 19.13 13.16 -18.40
N GLU A 37 20.17 14.00 -18.44
CA GLU A 37 21.05 14.29 -17.30
C GLU A 37 20.35 15.04 -16.15
N LYS A 38 19.17 15.61 -16.39
CA LYS A 38 18.42 16.37 -15.38
C LYS A 38 17.51 15.50 -14.52
N PHE A 39 17.34 14.23 -14.88
CA PHE A 39 16.55 13.30 -14.09
C PHE A 39 17.37 12.74 -12.94
N HIS A 40 16.87 12.96 -11.73
CA HIS A 40 17.43 12.44 -10.48
C HIS A 40 16.70 11.17 -10.00
N PHE A 41 15.58 10.84 -10.64
CA PHE A 41 14.86 9.59 -10.48
C PHE A 41 14.52 9.03 -11.85
N ASN A 42 14.32 7.72 -11.94
CA ASN A 42 13.97 7.07 -13.19
C ASN A 42 12.58 7.50 -13.68
N PRO A 43 12.47 8.12 -14.87
CA PRO A 43 11.19 8.58 -15.40
C PRO A 43 10.36 7.47 -16.04
N ILE A 44 11.00 6.34 -16.33
CA ILE A 44 10.44 5.11 -16.89
C ILE A 44 11.10 3.91 -16.20
N LEU A 45 10.62 2.71 -16.47
CA LEU A 45 11.31 1.47 -16.11
C LEU A 45 12.73 1.45 -16.70
N LEU A 46 13.73 1.15 -15.86
CA LEU A 46 15.12 1.02 -16.29
C LEU A 46 15.61 -0.41 -16.18
N ASN A 47 16.59 -0.72 -17.02
CA ASN A 47 17.38 -1.95 -16.95
C ASN A 47 18.86 -1.61 -17.21
N SER A 48 19.74 -2.62 -17.07
CA SER A 48 21.18 -2.50 -17.27
C SER A 48 21.58 -1.83 -18.60
N LYS A 49 20.75 -1.89 -19.64
CA LYS A 49 21.01 -1.25 -20.93
C LYS A 49 20.52 0.20 -21.00
N THR A 50 19.45 0.54 -20.28
CA THR A 50 18.82 1.87 -20.38
C THR A 50 19.27 2.85 -19.29
N ILE A 51 19.74 2.37 -18.13
CA ILE A 51 20.17 3.24 -17.04
C ILE A 51 21.31 4.20 -17.42
N ARG A 52 22.19 3.77 -18.35
CA ARG A 52 23.31 4.59 -18.86
C ARG A 52 22.88 5.89 -19.55
N TYR A 53 21.62 5.98 -20.01
CA TYR A 53 21.10 7.20 -20.61
C TYR A 53 20.76 8.28 -19.57
N PHE A 54 20.62 7.88 -18.29
CA PHE A 54 20.27 8.78 -17.19
C PHE A 54 21.38 8.77 -16.13
N PRO A 55 22.52 9.45 -16.39
CA PRO A 55 23.73 9.30 -15.58
C PRO A 55 23.56 9.80 -14.13
N ASN A 56 22.71 10.79 -13.91
CA ASN A 56 22.53 11.47 -12.62
C ASN A 56 21.37 10.92 -11.77
N ILE A 57 20.82 9.74 -12.11
CA ILE A 57 19.82 9.11 -11.25
C ILE A 57 20.46 8.72 -9.93
N GLU A 58 19.87 9.24 -8.86
CA GLU A 58 20.22 9.00 -7.47
C GLU A 58 19.08 8.31 -6.70
N THR A 59 17.84 8.43 -7.16
CA THR A 59 16.66 7.76 -6.59
C THR A 59 16.12 6.70 -7.55
N LEU A 60 16.07 5.44 -7.11
CA LEU A 60 15.46 4.35 -7.86
C LEU A 60 14.03 4.11 -7.38
N HIS A 61 13.07 4.24 -8.28
CA HIS A 61 11.70 3.79 -8.10
C HIS A 61 11.55 2.38 -8.66
N LEU A 62 11.04 1.48 -7.84
CA LEU A 62 10.63 0.12 -8.21
C LEU A 62 9.10 0.04 -8.10
N TRP A 63 8.43 -0.25 -9.21
CA TRP A 63 6.98 -0.35 -9.31
C TRP A 63 6.48 -1.78 -9.28
N ASP A 64 7.30 -2.74 -9.70
CA ASP A 64 7.00 -4.18 -9.67
C ASP A 64 8.15 -4.98 -9.04
N VAL A 65 7.83 -6.18 -8.54
CA VAL A 65 8.79 -7.10 -7.93
C VAL A 65 9.86 -7.59 -8.93
N GLU A 66 9.53 -7.60 -10.23
CA GLU A 66 10.44 -8.01 -11.30
C GLU A 66 11.33 -6.88 -11.82
N ASP A 67 11.19 -5.65 -11.30
CA ASP A 67 12.00 -4.51 -11.72
C ASP A 67 13.48 -4.74 -11.41
N GLU A 68 14.36 -4.33 -12.33
CA GLU A 68 15.80 -4.47 -12.13
C GLU A 68 16.27 -3.55 -10.99
N ASN A 69 16.90 -4.14 -9.97
CA ASN A 69 17.36 -3.42 -8.78
C ASN A 69 18.84 -3.02 -8.83
N PHE A 70 19.56 -3.36 -9.91
CA PHE A 70 20.96 -2.98 -10.15
C PHE A 70 21.93 -3.33 -9.01
N GLY A 71 21.77 -4.47 -8.34
CA GLY A 71 22.62 -4.82 -7.19
C GLY A 71 22.05 -4.42 -5.84
N ASN A 72 20.92 -3.71 -5.81
CA ASN A 72 20.31 -3.19 -4.58
C ASN A 72 19.11 -4.01 -4.12
N GLY A 73 19.05 -5.29 -4.52
CA GLY A 73 18.01 -6.21 -4.08
C GLY A 73 17.81 -6.19 -2.57
N PHE A 74 16.60 -6.48 -2.13
CA PHE A 74 16.24 -6.44 -0.72
C PHE A 74 15.57 -7.71 -0.25
N MET A 75 15.62 -7.87 1.07
CA MET A 75 15.25 -9.10 1.73
C MET A 75 13.73 -9.18 1.86
N MET A 76 13.08 -9.93 0.98
CA MET A 76 11.63 -10.16 1.04
C MET A 76 11.28 -11.41 1.87
N ASN A 77 10.06 -11.43 2.39
CA ASN A 77 9.48 -12.58 3.08
C ASN A 77 8.61 -13.40 2.11
N THR A 78 9.24 -14.08 1.14
CA THR A 78 8.56 -15.08 0.30
C THR A 78 8.91 -16.48 0.79
N LYS A 79 7.96 -17.42 0.69
CA LYS A 79 8.14 -18.83 1.13
C LYS A 79 9.30 -19.52 0.39
N GLU A 80 9.63 -19.02 -0.78
CA GLU A 80 10.94 -19.18 -1.41
C GLU A 80 11.73 -17.94 -1.02
N LYS A 81 12.92 -18.08 -0.44
CA LYS A 81 13.83 -16.95 -0.15
C LYS A 81 14.26 -16.30 -1.48
N VAL A 82 13.34 -15.62 -2.15
CA VAL A 82 13.63 -14.78 -3.30
C VAL A 82 14.18 -13.52 -2.67
N GLU A 83 15.49 -13.52 -2.44
CA GLU A 83 16.22 -12.28 -2.60
C GLU A 83 15.81 -11.74 -3.98
N CYS A 84 15.58 -10.43 -4.11
CA CYS A 84 15.56 -9.81 -5.44
C CYS A 84 16.98 -9.94 -6.02
N GLU A 85 17.36 -11.16 -6.39
CA GLU A 85 18.70 -11.59 -6.74
C GLU A 85 19.03 -11.05 -8.12
N ASN A 86 20.31 -10.73 -8.31
CA ASN A 86 20.82 -9.95 -9.43
C ASN A 86 20.61 -10.62 -10.79
N LYS A 87 19.47 -10.38 -11.44
CA LYS A 87 19.30 -10.58 -12.89
C LYS A 87 20.00 -9.44 -13.65
N GLY A 88 21.33 -9.34 -13.59
CA GLY A 88 22.05 -8.35 -14.41
C GLY A 88 23.45 -7.97 -13.91
N VAL A 89 24.38 -7.87 -14.85
CA VAL A 89 25.84 -7.67 -14.67
C VAL A 89 26.21 -6.26 -14.17
N LEU A 90 25.25 -5.34 -14.00
CA LEU A 90 25.50 -3.94 -13.63
C LEU A 90 25.10 -3.65 -12.18
N LYS A 91 26.10 -3.32 -11.35
CA LYS A 91 25.90 -2.81 -9.99
C LYS A 91 25.96 -1.28 -9.99
N LYS A 92 24.95 -0.63 -9.41
CA LYS A 92 24.94 0.82 -9.17
C LYS A 92 24.31 1.08 -7.81
N GLU A 93 25.00 1.78 -6.92
CA GLU A 93 24.40 2.24 -5.68
C GLU A 93 23.52 3.48 -5.93
N PHE A 94 22.37 3.53 -5.28
CA PHE A 94 21.49 4.70 -5.29
C PHE A 94 21.53 5.38 -3.93
N PHE A 95 21.30 6.69 -3.90
CA PHE A 95 21.13 7.43 -2.66
C PHE A 95 19.88 6.98 -1.92
N ARG A 96 18.80 6.72 -2.66
CA ARG A 96 17.51 6.30 -2.12
C ARG A 96 16.81 5.33 -3.06
N ILE A 97 16.09 4.37 -2.51
CA ILE A 97 15.25 3.44 -3.25
C ILE A 97 13.82 3.57 -2.72
N ILE A 98 12.85 3.65 -3.62
CA ILE A 98 11.43 3.76 -3.29
C ILE A 98 10.68 2.60 -3.93
N VAL A 99 10.07 1.77 -3.09
CA VAL A 99 9.31 0.59 -3.49
C VAL A 99 7.82 0.92 -3.45
N TRP A 100 7.14 0.73 -4.59
CA TRP A 100 5.73 1.08 -4.78
C TRP A 100 4.79 -0.11 -4.81
N PHE A 101 5.30 -1.33 -4.88
CA PHE A 101 4.49 -2.53 -4.75
C PHE A 101 4.33 -2.95 -3.29
N ASP A 102 3.31 -3.78 -3.03
CA ASP A 102 2.95 -4.23 -1.69
C ASP A 102 4.01 -5.17 -1.09
N VAL A 103 4.38 -4.91 0.16
CA VAL A 103 5.28 -5.76 0.96
C VAL A 103 4.70 -5.95 2.35
N ASP A 104 5.04 -7.06 3.00
CA ASP A 104 4.67 -7.26 4.40
C ASP A 104 5.54 -6.43 5.36
N PHE A 105 5.07 -6.27 6.60
CA PHE A 105 5.78 -5.45 7.57
C PHE A 105 7.12 -6.09 7.99
N GLU A 106 7.23 -7.41 8.05
CA GLU A 106 8.48 -8.12 8.29
C GLU A 106 9.57 -7.75 7.25
N THR A 107 9.22 -7.63 5.97
CA THR A 107 10.13 -7.13 4.93
C THR A 107 10.63 -5.73 5.26
N VAL A 108 9.77 -4.85 5.74
CA VAL A 108 10.16 -3.49 6.15
C VAL A 108 11.12 -3.54 7.34
N ASP A 109 10.80 -4.29 8.40
CA ASP A 109 11.64 -4.41 9.59
C ASP A 109 13.03 -5.00 9.27
N ARG A 110 13.10 -5.99 8.36
CA ARG A 110 14.37 -6.58 7.89
C ARG A 110 15.26 -5.60 7.13
N ASN A 111 14.68 -4.58 6.51
CA ASN A 111 15.40 -3.61 5.68
C ASN A 111 15.51 -2.21 6.31
N LYS A 112 15.13 -2.04 7.60
CA LYS A 112 15.07 -0.73 8.28
C LYS A 112 16.39 0.06 8.34
N SER A 113 17.54 -0.61 8.25
CA SER A 113 18.85 0.04 8.25
C SER A 113 19.34 0.44 6.85
N ARG A 114 18.55 0.16 5.81
CA ARG A 114 18.89 0.44 4.42
C ARG A 114 18.22 1.73 3.97
N ASN A 115 18.72 2.29 2.87
CA ASN A 115 18.17 3.48 2.22
C ASN A 115 16.94 3.16 1.33
N ILE A 116 16.03 2.33 1.84
CA ILE A 116 14.86 1.84 1.14
C ILE A 116 13.61 2.36 1.85
N GLU A 117 12.71 2.95 1.07
CA GLU A 117 11.42 3.42 1.52
C GLU A 117 10.31 2.59 0.87
N PHE A 118 9.47 1.98 1.70
CA PHE A 118 8.33 1.20 1.25
C PHE A 118 7.06 2.06 1.32
N LYS A 119 6.36 2.19 0.20
CA LYS A 119 5.15 3.02 0.10
C LYS A 119 3.87 2.27 0.42
N ILE A 120 3.85 0.97 0.18
CA ILE A 120 2.71 0.10 0.44
C ILE A 120 3.19 -1.03 1.35
N VAL A 121 2.67 -1.03 2.58
CA VAL A 121 3.08 -1.95 3.64
C VAL A 121 1.83 -2.59 4.25
N SER A 122 1.72 -3.91 4.10
CA SER A 122 0.63 -4.69 4.66
C SER A 122 1.04 -5.35 5.98
N TYR A 123 0.23 -5.19 7.03
CA TYR A 123 0.39 -5.92 8.29
C TYR A 123 -0.40 -7.22 8.21
N THR A 124 0.30 -8.34 8.10
CA THR A 124 -0.27 -9.66 7.87
C THR A 124 -0.50 -10.42 9.19
N GLN A 125 -1.20 -11.56 9.11
CA GLN A 125 -1.33 -12.47 10.26
C GLN A 125 0.05 -12.93 10.79
N ASN A 126 0.99 -13.24 9.89
CA ASN A 126 2.36 -13.61 10.27
C ASN A 126 3.07 -12.46 11.00
N ASP A 127 2.89 -11.23 10.52
CA ASP A 127 3.43 -10.05 11.21
C ASP A 127 2.82 -9.92 12.61
N ARG A 128 1.50 -10.07 12.76
CA ARG A 128 0.84 -10.03 14.08
C ARG A 128 1.36 -11.13 15.01
N GLU A 129 1.57 -12.34 14.52
CA GLU A 129 2.12 -13.44 15.31
C GLU A 129 3.54 -13.14 15.80
N LYS A 130 4.33 -12.40 15.02
CA LYS A 130 5.72 -12.06 15.33
C LYS A 130 5.88 -10.79 16.17
N PHE A 131 5.14 -9.73 15.83
CA PHE A 131 5.29 -8.38 16.40
C PHE A 131 4.15 -8.00 17.35
N GLY A 132 3.09 -8.81 17.42
CA GLY A 132 1.96 -8.66 18.33
C GLY A 132 0.81 -7.83 17.76
N ASN A 133 -0.06 -7.36 18.66
CA ASN A 133 -1.32 -6.70 18.27
C ASN A 133 -1.17 -5.19 17.99
N VAL A 134 0.01 -4.60 18.22
CA VAL A 134 0.27 -3.18 17.98
C VAL A 134 0.67 -2.99 16.53
N ILE A 135 -0.18 -2.32 15.74
CA ILE A 135 0.05 -2.09 14.32
C ILE A 135 1.01 -0.89 14.15
N PRO A 136 2.17 -1.06 13.50
CA PRO A 136 3.13 0.02 13.27
C PRO A 136 2.58 1.15 12.38
N SER A 137 3.01 2.40 12.63
CA SER A 137 2.52 3.57 11.89
C SER A 137 2.97 3.66 10.43
N SER A 138 3.89 2.81 9.99
CA SER A 138 4.30 2.70 8.58
C SER A 138 3.35 1.81 7.76
N VAL A 139 2.45 1.07 8.41
CA VAL A 139 1.50 0.17 7.76
C VAL A 139 0.42 0.95 7.03
N THR A 140 0.15 0.59 5.78
CA THR A 140 -0.88 1.20 4.93
C THR A 140 -2.10 0.32 4.74
N SER A 141 -2.02 -0.97 5.05
CA SER A 141 -3.12 -1.94 4.92
C SER A 141 -3.01 -3.00 6.00
N ILE A 142 -4.15 -3.50 6.47
CA ILE A 142 -4.19 -4.67 7.35
C ILE A 142 -4.67 -5.86 6.52
N GLY A 143 -3.89 -6.94 6.50
CA GLY A 143 -4.13 -8.10 5.64
C GLY A 143 -5.35 -8.93 6.04
N ASP A 144 -5.73 -9.84 5.14
CA ASP A 144 -6.78 -10.81 5.39
C ASP A 144 -6.44 -11.67 6.62
N TRP A 145 -7.44 -12.00 7.43
CA TRP A 145 -7.31 -12.82 8.65
C TRP A 145 -6.29 -12.31 9.70
N CYS A 146 -5.78 -11.08 9.57
CA CYS A 146 -4.66 -10.60 10.40
C CYS A 146 -4.89 -10.78 11.91
N PHE A 147 -6.07 -10.42 12.40
CA PHE A 147 -6.53 -10.60 13.78
C PHE A 147 -7.69 -11.60 13.87
N GLY A 148 -7.85 -12.49 12.89
CA GLY A 148 -8.87 -13.54 12.93
C GLY A 148 -8.73 -14.40 14.19
N GLU A 149 -9.86 -14.73 14.80
CA GLU A 149 -10.01 -15.57 16.00
C GLU A 149 -9.22 -15.08 17.23
N CYS A 150 -8.85 -13.79 17.27
CA CYS A 150 -8.24 -13.16 18.44
C CYS A 150 -9.31 -12.91 19.53
N SER A 151 -9.87 -13.98 20.11
CA SER A 151 -10.98 -13.94 21.07
C SER A 151 -10.71 -13.09 22.32
N GLY A 152 -9.45 -12.93 22.73
CA GLY A 152 -9.05 -12.05 23.84
C GLY A 152 -8.80 -10.58 23.47
N LEU A 153 -8.92 -10.20 22.20
CA LEU A 153 -8.70 -8.82 21.74
C LEU A 153 -9.89 -7.94 22.13
N SER A 154 -9.73 -7.12 23.17
CA SER A 154 -10.77 -6.20 23.63
C SER A 154 -10.77 -4.85 22.90
N GLY A 155 -9.64 -4.48 22.28
CA GLY A 155 -9.49 -3.25 21.52
C GLY A 155 -8.27 -3.29 20.60
N VAL A 156 -8.31 -2.50 19.54
CA VAL A 156 -7.23 -2.35 18.57
C VAL A 156 -7.12 -0.89 18.15
N THR A 157 -5.89 -0.37 18.08
CA THR A 157 -5.60 0.95 17.53
C THR A 157 -5.17 0.79 16.09
N ILE A 158 -5.97 1.30 15.16
CA ILE A 158 -5.66 1.30 13.72
C ILE A 158 -4.96 2.63 13.37
N PRO A 159 -3.70 2.61 12.89
CA PRO A 159 -2.98 3.82 12.52
C PRO A 159 -3.67 4.61 11.40
N SER A 160 -3.50 5.95 11.40
CA SER A 160 -4.06 6.84 10.37
C SER A 160 -3.41 6.71 8.99
N SER A 161 -2.35 5.93 8.87
CA SER A 161 -1.74 5.54 7.59
C SER A 161 -2.51 4.42 6.89
N VAL A 162 -3.34 3.66 7.62
CA VAL A 162 -4.09 2.52 7.09
C VAL A 162 -5.23 3.02 6.19
N THR A 163 -5.27 2.52 4.96
CA THR A 163 -6.25 2.88 3.93
C THR A 163 -7.23 1.75 3.61
N SER A 164 -6.89 0.51 3.96
CA SER A 164 -7.67 -0.69 3.69
C SER A 164 -7.54 -1.71 4.82
N ILE A 165 -8.66 -2.39 5.12
CA ILE A 165 -8.73 -3.49 6.09
C ILE A 165 -9.24 -4.73 5.36
N GLY A 166 -8.47 -5.82 5.42
CA GLY A 166 -8.70 -7.06 4.69
C GLY A 166 -9.93 -7.86 5.12
N LYS A 167 -10.21 -8.93 4.37
CA LYS A 167 -11.31 -9.86 4.64
C LYS A 167 -11.05 -10.63 5.92
N TYR A 168 -12.11 -10.86 6.70
CA TYR A 168 -12.04 -11.59 7.97
C TYR A 168 -10.99 -11.06 8.96
N CYS A 169 -10.55 -9.80 8.80
CA CYS A 169 -9.42 -9.25 9.56
C CYS A 169 -9.60 -9.36 11.07
N PHE A 170 -10.81 -9.14 11.60
CA PHE A 170 -11.17 -9.29 13.01
C PHE A 170 -12.26 -10.34 13.22
N TYR A 171 -12.38 -11.32 12.31
CA TYR A 171 -13.37 -12.38 12.42
C TYR A 171 -13.26 -13.09 13.77
N GLY A 172 -14.37 -13.30 14.48
CA GLY A 172 -14.38 -14.05 15.73
C GLY A 172 -13.63 -13.39 16.91
N CYS A 173 -13.31 -12.09 16.82
CA CYS A 173 -12.81 -11.31 17.96
C CYS A 173 -13.93 -11.06 18.98
N SER A 174 -14.35 -12.11 19.68
CA SER A 174 -15.55 -12.12 20.51
C SER A 174 -15.53 -11.10 21.66
N SER A 175 -14.35 -10.74 22.18
CA SER A 175 -14.20 -9.71 23.22
C SER A 175 -14.07 -8.28 22.70
N LEU A 176 -13.99 -8.06 21.39
CA LEU A 176 -13.80 -6.73 20.80
C LEU A 176 -15.07 -5.90 20.99
N SER A 177 -15.03 -4.94 21.91
CA SER A 177 -16.23 -4.16 22.29
C SER A 177 -16.46 -2.91 21.45
N GLY A 178 -15.40 -2.40 20.82
CA GLY A 178 -15.41 -1.19 20.00
C GLY A 178 -14.20 -1.11 19.07
N VAL A 179 -14.39 -0.48 17.92
CA VAL A 179 -13.31 -0.18 16.96
C VAL A 179 -13.45 1.23 16.42
N THR A 180 -12.36 1.98 16.45
CA THR A 180 -12.28 3.30 15.80
C THR A 180 -11.60 3.13 14.44
N ILE A 181 -12.37 3.28 13.37
CA ILE A 181 -11.85 3.21 12.01
C ILE A 181 -11.34 4.61 11.63
N PRO A 182 -10.06 4.77 11.27
CA PRO A 182 -9.50 6.09 10.95
C PRO A 182 -10.04 6.60 9.60
N SER A 183 -10.08 7.93 9.45
CA SER A 183 -10.60 8.62 8.26
C SER A 183 -9.76 8.45 6.99
N SER A 184 -8.65 7.71 7.07
CA SER A 184 -7.85 7.27 5.93
C SER A 184 -8.41 6.00 5.28
N VAL A 185 -9.22 5.21 6.01
CA VAL A 185 -9.76 3.95 5.51
C VAL A 185 -10.84 4.21 4.48
N THR A 186 -10.69 3.56 3.33
CA THR A 186 -11.61 3.66 2.19
C THR A 186 -12.32 2.34 1.90
N TYR A 187 -11.75 1.22 2.36
CA TYR A 187 -12.19 -0.14 2.09
C TYR A 187 -12.20 -0.99 3.36
N ILE A 188 -13.31 -1.70 3.59
CA ILE A 188 -13.45 -2.70 4.66
C ILE A 188 -13.88 -4.03 4.03
N GLY A 189 -13.06 -5.06 4.19
CA GLY A 189 -13.26 -6.38 3.58
C GLY A 189 -14.48 -7.15 4.10
N GLY A 190 -14.91 -8.15 3.32
CA GLY A 190 -16.00 -9.04 3.71
C GLY A 190 -15.66 -9.84 4.98
N GLY A 191 -16.65 -10.02 5.86
CA GLY A 191 -16.52 -10.72 7.13
C GLY A 191 -15.58 -10.05 8.14
N CYS A 192 -15.12 -8.81 7.89
CA CYS A 192 -14.06 -8.17 8.65
C CYS A 192 -14.29 -8.18 10.17
N PHE A 193 -15.51 -7.92 10.63
CA PHE A 193 -15.91 -7.97 12.05
C PHE A 193 -16.97 -9.05 12.31
N SER A 194 -17.10 -10.05 11.43
CA SER A 194 -18.10 -11.10 11.62
C SER A 194 -17.81 -11.87 12.90
N GLU A 195 -18.85 -12.21 13.66
CA GLU A 195 -18.76 -12.92 14.95
C GLU A 195 -18.05 -12.14 16.08
N CYS A 196 -17.87 -10.83 15.95
CA CYS A 196 -17.49 -9.95 17.06
C CYS A 196 -18.69 -9.71 17.99
N SER A 197 -19.06 -10.73 18.78
CA SER A 197 -20.29 -10.74 19.60
C SER A 197 -20.40 -9.58 20.60
N SER A 198 -19.28 -9.08 21.13
CA SER A 198 -19.26 -7.94 22.06
C SER A 198 -19.20 -6.57 21.39
N LEU A 199 -19.08 -6.50 20.06
CA LEU A 199 -18.97 -5.23 19.34
C LEU A 199 -20.30 -4.47 19.42
N SER A 200 -20.33 -3.48 20.30
CA SER A 200 -21.54 -2.70 20.59
C SER A 200 -21.62 -1.40 19.79
N SER A 201 -20.48 -0.87 19.33
CA SER A 201 -20.41 0.37 18.58
C SER A 201 -19.31 0.33 17.52
N VAL A 202 -19.64 0.88 16.35
CA VAL A 202 -18.69 1.11 15.25
C VAL A 202 -18.94 2.50 14.68
N THR A 203 -17.87 3.27 14.49
CA THR A 203 -17.92 4.54 13.76
C THR A 203 -17.31 4.33 12.39
N ILE A 204 -18.13 4.45 11.35
CA ILE A 204 -17.70 4.35 9.94
C ILE A 204 -17.42 5.78 9.45
N PRO A 205 -16.16 6.14 9.11
CA PRO A 205 -15.84 7.48 8.65
C PRO A 205 -16.31 7.72 7.21
N SER A 206 -16.51 8.99 6.84
CA SER A 206 -16.97 9.43 5.52
C SER A 206 -15.97 9.19 4.38
N SER A 207 -14.79 8.64 4.68
CA SER A 207 -13.82 8.17 3.69
C SER A 207 -14.15 6.78 3.16
N VAL A 208 -14.94 5.99 3.90
CA VAL A 208 -15.30 4.63 3.51
C VAL A 208 -16.22 4.67 2.30
N THR A 209 -15.85 3.91 1.27
CA THR A 209 -16.60 3.78 0.02
C THR A 209 -17.17 2.38 -0.19
N TYR A 210 -16.59 1.37 0.47
CA TYR A 210 -16.96 -0.03 0.34
C TYR A 210 -16.93 -0.76 1.70
N ILE A 211 -18.00 -1.52 1.97
CA ILE A 211 -18.13 -2.42 3.12
C ILE A 211 -18.52 -3.80 2.58
N GLY A 212 -17.69 -4.83 2.82
CA GLY A 212 -17.87 -6.14 2.22
C GLY A 212 -19.01 -6.99 2.80
N ASP A 213 -19.28 -8.12 2.13
CA ASP A 213 -20.31 -9.09 2.55
C ASP A 213 -20.09 -9.57 3.97
N ARG A 214 -21.16 -9.69 4.76
CA ARG A 214 -21.13 -10.18 6.15
C ARG A 214 -20.18 -9.41 7.08
N CYS A 215 -19.80 -8.17 6.75
CA CYS A 215 -18.78 -7.43 7.48
C CYS A 215 -19.03 -7.36 9.00
N PHE A 216 -20.28 -7.19 9.45
CA PHE A 216 -20.68 -7.17 10.85
C PHE A 216 -21.68 -8.30 11.17
N SER A 217 -21.69 -9.38 10.39
CA SER A 217 -22.60 -10.50 10.61
C SER A 217 -22.38 -11.09 12.00
N ARG A 218 -23.45 -11.45 12.70
CA ARG A 218 -23.41 -12.03 14.06
C ARG A 218 -22.76 -11.14 15.14
N CYS A 219 -22.64 -9.83 14.91
CA CYS A 219 -22.33 -8.85 15.97
C CYS A 219 -23.56 -8.62 16.85
N SER A 220 -23.89 -9.56 17.74
CA SER A 220 -25.14 -9.56 18.52
C SER A 220 -25.32 -8.35 19.45
N SER A 221 -24.23 -7.68 19.84
CA SER A 221 -24.29 -6.47 20.68
C SER A 221 -24.46 -5.18 19.87
N LEU A 222 -24.38 -5.22 18.54
CA LEU A 222 -24.45 -4.04 17.68
C LEU A 222 -25.92 -3.62 17.47
N SER A 223 -26.40 -2.69 18.29
CA SER A 223 -27.80 -2.25 18.25
C SER A 223 -28.09 -1.24 17.12
N SER A 224 -27.12 -0.41 16.76
CA SER A 224 -27.29 0.58 15.70
C SER A 224 -25.98 0.92 15.00
N VAL A 225 -26.09 1.41 13.77
CA VAL A 225 -24.96 1.86 12.95
C VAL A 225 -25.39 3.01 12.05
N THR A 226 -24.50 3.99 11.88
CA THR A 226 -24.69 5.09 10.92
C THR A 226 -23.78 4.86 9.72
N ILE A 227 -24.37 4.85 8.54
CA ILE A 227 -23.69 4.70 7.25
C ILE A 227 -23.55 6.09 6.62
N PRO A 228 -22.33 6.58 6.38
CA PRO A 228 -22.11 7.82 5.65
C PRO A 228 -22.56 7.74 4.18
N SER A 229 -22.95 8.88 3.60
CA SER A 229 -23.33 9.02 2.18
C SER A 229 -22.21 8.66 1.19
N SER A 230 -20.96 8.62 1.66
CA SER A 230 -19.80 8.20 0.87
C SER A 230 -19.80 6.71 0.53
N VAL A 231 -20.51 5.88 1.29
CA VAL A 231 -20.53 4.42 1.12
C VAL A 231 -21.33 4.08 -0.14
N ARG A 232 -20.63 3.64 -1.18
CA ARG A 232 -21.20 3.32 -2.49
C ARG A 232 -21.69 1.88 -2.58
N SER A 233 -21.11 0.98 -1.78
CA SER A 233 -21.43 -0.44 -1.79
C SER A 233 -21.39 -1.01 -0.38
N ILE A 234 -22.45 -1.74 -0.03
CA ILE A 234 -22.60 -2.50 1.21
C ILE A 234 -22.91 -3.94 0.80
N GLY A 235 -22.11 -4.87 1.30
CA GLY A 235 -22.24 -6.28 0.97
C GLY A 235 -23.49 -6.95 1.55
N ILE A 236 -23.75 -8.15 1.05
CA ILE A 236 -24.89 -8.99 1.45
C ILE A 236 -24.73 -9.42 2.91
N GLU A 237 -25.83 -9.45 3.66
CA GLU A 237 -25.85 -9.86 5.09
C GLU A 237 -24.86 -9.08 5.97
N CYS A 238 -24.54 -7.83 5.60
CA CYS A 238 -23.51 -7.02 6.26
C CYS A 238 -23.82 -6.77 7.74
N PHE A 239 -25.08 -6.57 8.12
CA PHE A 239 -25.50 -6.31 9.50
C PHE A 239 -26.46 -7.40 10.00
N PRO A 240 -26.50 -7.67 11.32
CA PRO A 240 -27.52 -8.50 11.94
C PRO A 240 -28.94 -7.96 11.67
N SER A 241 -29.94 -8.83 11.69
CA SER A 241 -31.35 -8.47 11.44
C SER A 241 -31.89 -7.43 12.41
N ASP A 242 -31.38 -7.42 13.65
CA ASP A 242 -31.91 -6.63 14.75
C ASP A 242 -31.16 -5.28 14.91
N THR A 243 -30.19 -5.00 14.04
CA THR A 243 -29.42 -3.76 14.05
C THR A 243 -30.16 -2.64 13.30
N ILE A 244 -30.34 -1.50 13.95
CA ILE A 244 -30.93 -0.31 13.34
C ILE A 244 -29.89 0.40 12.47
N VAL A 245 -30.11 0.44 11.16
CA VAL A 245 -29.19 1.07 10.19
C VAL A 245 -29.70 2.46 9.78
N HIS A 246 -28.97 3.50 10.18
CA HIS A 246 -29.21 4.88 9.73
C HIS A 246 -28.34 5.19 8.51
N ARG A 247 -28.93 5.78 7.47
CA ARG A 247 -28.18 6.30 6.32
C ARG A 247 -28.20 7.83 6.34
N ASN A 248 -27.01 8.42 6.30
CA ASN A 248 -26.79 9.86 6.15
C ASN A 248 -26.45 10.22 4.71
#